data_AF-A0A1Y6BV12-F1
#
_entry.id   AF-A0A1Y6BV12-F1
#
_cell.length_a   1.000
_cell.length_b   1.000
_cell.length_c   1.000
_cell.angle_alpha   90.00
_cell.angle_beta   90.00
_cell.angle_gamma   90.00
#
_symmetry.space_group_name_H-M   'P 1'
#
loop_
_entity.id
_entity.type
_entity.pdbx_description
1 polymer ?
#
loop_
_entity_poly.entity_id
_entity_poly.type
_entity_poly.pdbx_seq_one_letter_code
_entity_poly.pdbx_strand_id
1 'polypeptide(L)'
;MNSFCKPKYEPVEYASVIVDHKNKCLYELIDGRNKRDLEDAALKFKGTENVKVVTLDLSSTFKSFAKNTFKNAHLVADKFH
;
A
#
# COMPACT_ATOMS: atom_id res chain seq x y z
N MET A 1 -39.53 -23.95 -7.85
CA MET A 1 -38.11 -24.16 -8.24
C MET A 1 -37.34 -22.95 -7.74
N ASN A 2 -36.91 -22.97 -6.47
CA ASN A 2 -36.27 -21.81 -5.85
C ASN A 2 -34.77 -21.93 -6.12
N SER A 3 -34.28 -21.14 -7.07
CA SER A 3 -32.85 -20.99 -7.31
C SER A 3 -32.19 -20.46 -6.03
N PHE A 4 -31.36 -21.29 -5.40
CA PHE A 4 -30.41 -20.85 -4.39
C PHE A 4 -29.32 -20.03 -5.12
N CYS A 5 -29.62 -18.75 -5.38
CA CYS A 5 -28.59 -17.80 -5.75
C CYS A 5 -27.56 -17.78 -4.60
N LYS A 6 -26.32 -18.16 -4.91
CA LYS A 6 -25.21 -18.14 -3.94
C LYS A 6 -25.16 -16.75 -3.27
N PRO A 7 -24.91 -16.67 -1.96
CA PRO A 7 -24.77 -15.38 -1.28
C PRO A 7 -23.75 -14.51 -2.02
N LYS A 8 -24.10 -13.24 -2.24
CA LYS A 8 -23.17 -12.23 -2.76
C LYS A 8 -21.93 -12.24 -1.85
N TYR A 9 -20.74 -12.37 -2.43
CA TYR A 9 -19.46 -12.29 -1.73
C TYR A 9 -19.49 -11.13 -0.72
N GLU A 10 -19.18 -11.42 0.55
CA GLU A 10 -18.95 -10.38 1.54
C GLU A 10 -17.82 -9.47 1.04
N PRO A 11 -17.92 -8.14 1.24
CA PRO A 11 -16.87 -7.22 0.83
C PRO A 11 -15.58 -7.57 1.57
N VAL A 12 -14.51 -7.83 0.82
CA VAL A 12 -13.18 -8.05 1.39
C VAL A 12 -12.66 -6.72 1.89
N GLU A 13 -12.38 -6.64 3.19
CA GLU A 13 -11.69 -5.53 3.81
C GLU A 13 -10.18 -5.66 3.57
N TYR A 14 -9.55 -4.54 3.22
CA TYR A 14 -8.11 -4.47 2.98
C TYR A 14 -7.52 -3.44 3.92
N ALA A 15 -6.30 -3.68 4.38
CA ALA A 15 -5.51 -2.68 5.08
C ALA A 15 -4.13 -2.60 4.43
N SER A 16 -3.67 -1.40 4.17
CA SER A 16 -2.31 -1.15 3.66
C SER A 16 -1.42 -0.73 4.82
N VAL A 17 -0.29 -1.41 4.96
CA VAL A 17 0.62 -1.24 6.08
C VAL A 17 1.94 -0.67 5.57
N ILE A 18 2.37 0.45 6.13
CA ILE A 18 3.66 1.07 5.81
C ILE A 18 4.59 0.89 6.99
N VAL A 19 5.78 0.35 6.72
CA VAL A 19 6.77 -0.01 7.73
C VAL A 19 8.04 0.79 7.51
N ASP A 20 8.62 1.30 8.60
CA ASP A 20 9.95 1.89 8.57
C ASP A 20 11.01 0.78 8.68
N HIS A 21 11.71 0.53 7.56
CA HIS A 21 12.77 -0.47 7.49
C HIS A 21 13.93 -0.19 8.45
N LYS A 22 14.25 1.07 8.74
CA LYS A 22 15.39 1.45 9.59
C LYS A 22 15.08 1.16 11.06
N ASN A 23 13.91 1.58 11.51
CA ASN A 23 13.50 1.46 12.91
C ASN A 23 12.76 0.14 13.20
N LYS A 24 12.44 -0.64 12.16
CA LYS A 24 11.70 -1.92 12.24
C LYS A 24 10.36 -1.76 12.95
N CYS A 25 9.70 -0.64 12.73
CA CYS A 25 8.43 -0.31 13.36
C CYS A 25 7.37 0.01 12.32
N LEU A 26 6.10 -0.10 12.74
CA LEU A 26 4.98 0.38 11.97
C LEU A 26 5.08 1.91 11.84
N TYR A 27 4.97 2.41 10.62
CA TYR A 27 4.98 3.84 10.34
C TYR A 27 3.56 4.38 10.21
N GLU A 28 2.73 3.75 9.37
CA GLU A 28 1.33 4.15 9.16
C GLU A 28 0.47 2.93 8.80
N LEU A 29 -0.79 2.95 9.25
CA LEU A 29 -1.83 1.99 8.87
C LEU A 29 -2.92 2.73 8.08
N ILE A 30 -3.21 2.27 6.87
CA ILE A 30 -4.17 2.90 5.97
C ILE A 30 -5.31 1.93 5.71
N ASP A 31 -6.53 2.40 5.90
CA ASP A 31 -7.73 1.63 5.59
C ASP A 31 -7.91 1.56 4.06
N GLY A 32 -8.06 0.34 3.54
CA GLY A 32 -8.17 0.07 2.12
C GLY A 32 -6.83 -0.07 1.38
N ARG A 33 -6.94 -0.12 0.05
CA ARG A 33 -5.83 -0.32 -0.90
C ARG A 33 -5.91 0.59 -2.12
N ASN A 34 -6.82 1.56 -2.09
CA ASN A 34 -7.02 2.43 -3.24
C ASN A 34 -5.90 3.46 -3.32
N LYS A 35 -5.57 3.85 -4.54
CA LYS A 35 -4.53 4.85 -4.79
C LYS A 35 -4.77 6.16 -4.05
N ARG A 36 -6.02 6.62 -4.00
CA ARG A 36 -6.40 7.89 -3.38
C ARG A 36 -6.13 7.88 -1.88
N ASP A 37 -6.55 6.82 -1.18
CA ASP A 37 -6.37 6.70 0.27
C ASP A 37 -4.87 6.67 0.63
N LEU A 38 -4.07 6.00 -0.20
CA LEU A 38 -2.60 5.99 -0.08
C LEU A 38 -1.99 7.39 -0.30
N GLU A 39 -2.40 8.09 -1.37
CA GLU A 39 -1.91 9.43 -1.68
C GLU A 39 -2.31 10.46 -0.60
N ASP A 40 -3.53 10.37 -0.06
CA ASP A 40 -4.01 11.21 1.03
C ASP A 40 -3.22 10.95 2.34
N ALA A 41 -2.91 9.68 2.64
CA ALA A 41 -2.04 9.34 3.77
C ALA A 41 -0.61 9.89 3.57
N ALA A 42 -0.08 9.82 2.35
CA ALA A 42 1.26 10.28 2.04
C ALA A 42 1.48 11.79 2.22
N LEU A 43 0.42 12.60 2.19
CA LEU A 43 0.50 14.03 2.50
C LEU A 43 1.00 14.30 3.92
N LYS A 44 0.83 13.35 4.84
CA LYS A 44 1.29 13.46 6.23
C LYS A 44 2.73 13.04 6.42
N PHE A 45 3.32 12.37 5.42
CA PHE A 45 4.67 11.81 5.54
C PHE A 45 5.70 12.93 5.46
N LYS A 46 6.75 12.82 6.29
CA LYS A 46 7.85 13.78 6.33
C LYS A 46 9.12 13.12 5.84
N GLY A 47 9.90 13.85 5.03
CA GLY A 47 11.18 13.37 4.55
C GLY A 47 11.10 12.27 3.50
N THR A 48 10.03 12.24 2.69
CA THR A 48 9.85 11.25 1.62
C THR A 48 10.97 11.33 0.56
N GLU A 49 11.59 12.50 0.42
CA GLU A 49 12.76 12.74 -0.43
C GLU A 49 14.04 12.05 0.06
N ASN A 50 14.12 11.72 1.36
CA ASN A 50 15.27 11.06 1.98
C ASN A 50 15.18 9.54 1.93
N VAL A 51 14.05 9.00 1.47
CA VAL A 51 13.83 7.56 1.35
C VAL A 51 14.65 7.03 0.17
N LYS A 52 15.53 6.07 0.45
CA LYS A 52 16.45 5.49 -0.54
C LYS A 52 15.93 4.21 -1.16
N VAL A 53 15.15 3.43 -0.41
CA VAL A 53 14.64 2.12 -0.83
C VAL A 53 13.22 1.99 -0.35
N VAL A 54 12.34 1.52 -1.23
CA VAL A 54 10.97 1.13 -0.90
C VAL A 54 10.76 -0.29 -1.38
N THR A 55 10.40 -1.18 -0.46
CA THR A 55 9.96 -2.54 -0.78
C THR A 55 8.44 -2.53 -0.91
N LEU A 56 7.91 -3.08 -2.01
CA LEU A 56 6.47 -3.10 -2.25
C LEU A 56 5.99 -4.36 -2.96
N ASP A 57 4.72 -4.65 -2.74
CA ASP A 57 3.95 -5.71 -3.37
C ASP A 57 3.90 -5.56 -4.90
N LEU A 58 3.75 -6.67 -5.61
CA LEU A 58 3.64 -6.71 -7.08
C LEU A 58 2.26 -6.20 -7.57
N SER A 59 1.97 -4.92 -7.33
CA SER A 59 0.72 -4.26 -7.71
C SER A 59 0.99 -2.91 -8.37
N SER A 60 0.29 -2.64 -9.46
CA SER A 60 0.41 -1.38 -10.23
C SER A 60 0.03 -0.16 -9.40
N THR A 61 -0.93 -0.31 -8.48
CA THR A 61 -1.37 0.72 -7.55
C THR A 61 -0.23 1.13 -6.63
N PHE A 62 0.36 0.18 -5.90
CA PHE A 62 1.47 0.44 -4.99
C PHE A 62 2.72 0.93 -5.72
N LYS A 63 3.02 0.41 -6.91
CA LYS A 63 4.14 0.88 -7.73
C LYS A 63 3.98 2.35 -8.13
N SER A 64 2.78 2.74 -8.58
CA SER A 64 2.50 4.12 -9.00
C SER A 64 2.53 5.07 -7.81
N PHE A 65 1.94 4.65 -6.69
CA PHE A 65 1.99 5.37 -5.42
C PHE A 65 3.43 5.58 -4.95
N ALA A 66 4.22 4.52 -4.84
CA ALA A 66 5.60 4.60 -4.35
C ALA A 66 6.47 5.50 -5.24
N LYS A 67 6.29 5.43 -6.57
CA LYS A 67 7.01 6.29 -7.52
C LYS A 67 6.65 7.77 -7.37
N ASN A 68 5.38 8.09 -7.09
CA ASN A 68 4.92 9.46 -6.91
C ASN A 68 5.36 10.05 -5.57
N THR A 69 5.29 9.25 -4.51
CA THR A 69 5.58 9.67 -3.13
C THR A 69 7.08 9.73 -2.85
N PHE A 70 7.84 8.72 -3.28
CA PHE A 70 9.27 8.54 -2.97
C PHE A 70 10.13 8.69 -4.24
N LYS A 71 10.24 9.92 -4.73
CA LYS A 71 10.85 10.22 -6.05
C LYS A 71 12.30 9.76 -6.21
N ASN A 72 13.06 9.71 -5.12
CA ASN A 72 14.47 9.32 -5.13
C ASN A 72 14.71 7.86 -4.74
N ALA A 73 13.66 7.12 -4.39
CA ALA A 73 13.80 5.78 -3.87
C ALA A 73 13.97 4.73 -4.98
N HIS A 74 14.82 3.75 -4.71
CA HIS A 74 14.87 2.52 -5.49
C HIS A 74 13.71 1.61 -5.09
N LEU A 75 12.88 1.25 -6.08
CA LEU A 75 11.73 0.38 -5.87
C LEU A 75 12.13 -1.09 -5.99
N VAL A 76 11.92 -1.85 -4.93
CA VAL A 76 12.23 -3.28 -4.84
C VAL A 76 10.92 -4.05 -4.73
N ALA A 77 10.77 -5.11 -5.53
CA ALA A 77 9.63 -6.01 -5.39
C ALA A 77 9.79 -6.87 -4.13
N ASP A 78 8.72 -7.01 -3.36
CA ASP A 78 8.68 -7.95 -2.25
C ASP A 78 8.81 -9.40 -2.75
N LYS A 79 9.57 -10.22 -2.02
CA LYS A 79 9.88 -11.61 -2.39
C LYS A 79 8.78 -12.61 -2.02
N PHE A 80 7.83 -12.19 -1.18
CA PHE A 80 6.79 -13.08 -0.63
C PHE A 80 5.45 -12.98 -1.37
N HIS A 81 5.44 -12.31 -2.53
CA HIS A 81 4.27 -12.06 -3.38
C HIS A 81 4.08 -13.06 -4.51
#